data_AF-A0A957FW09-F1
#
_entry.id   AF-A0A957FW09-F1
#
_cell.length_a   1.000
_cell.length_b   1.000
_cell.length_c   1.000
_cell.angle_alpha   90.00
_cell.angle_beta   90.00
_cell.angle_gamma   90.00
#
_symmetry.space_group_name_H-M   'P 1'
#
loop_
_entity.id
_entity.type
_entity.pdbx_description
1 polymer ?
#
loop_
_entity_poly.entity_id
_entity_poly.type
_entity_poly.pdbx_seq_one_letter_code
_entity_poly.pdbx_strand_id
1 'polypeptide(L)'
;MKNLFGSRPVGSRPFSRRLFWLLLLAVMAFGVTLVAARPLGSKGGDAPVALLGVEESEPVISYVDRQVSAQSGAIVAWYNPDVAVTGATAEAQARQFLSAHQAELGLAGPDLADLELKAIREGLTGTTVRFRQYLAGIPVYKAEIAVHINRDNRVTFVDSSYRPDLQLALNAPVLDQASVRQAAMTFLSATAPFSYDQTALTVYDFNGTTRLAYQIRVEASSPAGSWEILADARTGEYFKVTDHATYNVVYVDNGGDFEGGVSVVDGTGMVFDPDPLTSGTATY
;
A
#
# COMPACT_ATOMS: atom_id res chain seq x y z
N MET A 1 47.52 -60.89 14.92
CA MET A 1 47.01 -62.06 14.17
C MET A 1 45.67 -62.49 14.77
N LYS A 2 44.64 -62.64 13.92
CA LYS A 2 43.30 -63.26 14.13
C LYS A 2 42.29 -62.43 14.94
N ASN A 3 41.34 -61.76 14.27
CA ASN A 3 40.00 -62.22 13.77
C ASN A 3 38.98 -62.35 14.92
N LEU A 4 37.99 -61.45 15.05
CA LEU A 4 36.70 -61.34 14.34
C LEU A 4 35.61 -62.27 14.92
N PHE A 5 34.36 -61.77 14.83
CA PHE A 5 33.05 -62.33 15.24
C PHE A 5 32.61 -61.95 16.67
N GLY A 6 31.47 -61.29 16.91
CA GLY A 6 30.32 -61.01 16.06
C GLY A 6 29.04 -61.56 16.69
N SER A 7 28.01 -60.71 16.73
CA SER A 7 26.57 -61.04 16.74
C SER A 7 25.81 -61.13 18.08
N ARG A 8 25.06 -60.06 18.35
CA ARG A 8 23.72 -59.99 19.00
C ARG A 8 22.70 -60.87 18.21
N PRO A 9 21.42 -61.15 18.61
CA PRO A 9 20.50 -60.25 19.36
C PRO A 9 19.32 -60.90 20.18
N VAL A 10 18.42 -60.01 20.62
CA VAL A 10 16.96 -60.17 20.90
C VAL A 10 16.53 -60.42 22.35
N GLY A 11 15.59 -59.57 22.83
CA GLY A 11 14.41 -60.10 23.51
C GLY A 11 14.06 -59.61 24.92
N SER A 12 13.54 -58.40 25.02
CA SER A 12 12.34 -58.02 25.80
C SER A 12 12.11 -58.47 27.27
N ARG A 13 11.96 -57.42 28.11
CA ARG A 13 11.15 -57.26 29.37
C ARG A 13 11.80 -57.76 30.67
N PRO A 14 11.63 -56.98 31.76
CA PRO A 14 10.52 -57.33 32.64
C PRO A 14 9.66 -56.16 33.12
N PHE A 15 8.47 -56.59 33.53
CA PHE A 15 7.34 -55.90 34.11
C PHE A 15 7.43 -56.04 35.64
N SER A 16 7.24 -54.97 36.42
CA SER A 16 6.48 -54.93 37.70
C SER A 16 6.72 -53.58 38.39
N ARG A 17 5.73 -52.66 38.44
CA ARG A 17 4.51 -52.60 39.28
C ARG A 17 4.77 -52.57 40.79
N ARG A 18 4.80 -51.35 41.36
CA ARG A 18 4.04 -50.87 42.55
C ARG A 18 3.96 -49.32 42.40
N LEU A 19 2.89 -48.71 41.88
CA LEU A 19 1.59 -48.40 42.47
C LEU A 19 1.67 -47.65 43.82
N PHE A 20 1.57 -46.32 43.82
CA PHE A 20 0.54 -45.57 44.57
C PHE A 20 0.45 -44.11 44.10
N TRP A 21 -0.77 -43.60 44.14
CA TRP A 21 -1.29 -42.40 43.49
C TRP A 21 -0.83 -41.09 44.12
N LEU A 22 -0.62 -40.05 43.28
CA LEU A 22 -1.15 -38.71 43.52
C LEU A 22 -1.28 -37.96 42.18
N LEU A 23 -2.53 -37.70 41.85
CA LEU A 23 -3.03 -36.93 40.71
C LEU A 23 -2.74 -35.46 40.98
N LEU A 24 -1.92 -34.81 40.15
CA LEU A 24 -1.93 -33.35 40.05
C LEU A 24 -1.85 -32.98 38.57
N LEU A 25 -3.06 -32.82 38.03
CA LEU A 25 -3.38 -32.41 36.69
C LEU A 25 -3.04 -30.91 36.60
N ALA A 26 -1.81 -30.58 36.22
CA ALA A 26 -1.45 -29.22 35.87
C ALA A 26 -2.06 -28.91 34.49
N VAL A 27 -3.32 -28.51 34.50
CA VAL A 27 -3.95 -27.82 33.37
C VAL A 27 -3.20 -26.51 33.20
N MET A 28 -2.24 -26.47 32.28
CA MET A 28 -1.78 -25.20 31.71
C MET A 28 -2.96 -24.64 30.92
N ALA A 29 -3.80 -23.87 31.61
CA ALA A 29 -4.72 -22.94 30.99
C ALA A 29 -3.87 -21.93 30.23
N PHE A 30 -3.70 -22.17 28.92
CA PHE A 30 -3.39 -21.10 27.98
C PHE A 30 -4.51 -20.09 28.14
N GLY A 31 -4.24 -19.03 28.91
CA GLY A 31 -5.08 -17.85 28.93
C GLY A 31 -5.05 -17.26 27.53
N VAL A 32 -5.98 -17.68 26.68
CA VAL A 32 -6.45 -16.84 25.60
C VAL A 32 -7.12 -15.68 26.30
N THR A 33 -6.37 -14.62 26.57
CA THR A 33 -6.99 -13.31 26.75
C THR A 33 -7.70 -13.02 25.44
N LEU A 34 -8.99 -13.33 25.41
CA LEU A 34 -9.94 -12.67 24.54
C LEU A 34 -9.72 -11.17 24.81
N VAL A 35 -8.96 -10.50 23.95
CA VAL A 35 -9.14 -9.07 23.78
C VAL A 35 -10.53 -8.96 23.19
N ALA A 36 -11.52 -8.73 24.06
CA ALA A 36 -12.87 -8.42 23.65
C ALA A 36 -12.77 -7.21 22.72
N ALA A 37 -13.05 -7.41 21.43
CA ALA A 37 -13.23 -6.32 20.50
C ALA A 37 -14.29 -5.40 21.10
N ARG A 38 -13.90 -4.17 21.41
CA ARG A 38 -14.86 -3.18 21.92
C ARG A 38 -15.89 -2.96 20.80
N PRO A 39 -17.20 -3.09 21.09
CA PRO A 39 -18.21 -2.72 20.12
C PRO A 39 -18.03 -1.23 19.79
N LEU A 40 -18.23 -0.87 18.52
CA LEU A 40 -18.29 0.52 18.04
C LEU A 40 -19.19 1.34 18.96
N GLY A 41 -18.55 2.04 19.90
CA GLY A 41 -19.20 2.90 20.87
C GLY A 41 -19.54 4.21 20.18
N SER A 42 -20.83 4.43 19.96
CA SER A 42 -21.33 5.74 19.55
C SER A 42 -21.19 6.76 20.68
N LYS A 43 -20.79 7.98 20.29
CA LYS A 43 -20.81 9.28 21.00
C LYS A 43 -19.66 9.60 21.96
N GLY A 44 -19.09 10.78 21.67
CA GLY A 44 -18.16 11.52 22.51
C GLY A 44 -16.73 11.29 22.07
N GLY A 45 -15.99 12.37 21.82
CA GLY A 45 -14.57 12.32 21.45
C GLY A 45 -13.76 11.45 22.40
N ASP A 46 -12.58 11.05 21.93
CA ASP A 46 -11.54 10.27 22.65
C ASP A 46 -11.39 8.81 22.19
N ALA A 47 -11.79 8.47 20.96
CA ALA A 47 -10.90 7.59 20.20
C ALA A 47 -9.63 8.40 19.90
N PRO A 48 -8.41 7.87 20.12
CA PRO A 48 -7.23 8.43 19.50
C PRO A 48 -7.37 8.17 18.00
N VAL A 49 -8.21 8.96 17.34
CA VAL A 49 -8.09 9.21 15.92
C VAL A 49 -6.67 9.74 15.82
N ALA A 50 -5.77 8.96 15.24
CA ALA A 50 -4.54 9.51 14.69
C ALA A 50 -4.95 10.45 13.54
N LEU A 51 -5.54 11.57 13.92
CA LEU A 51 -5.61 12.80 13.16
C LEU A 51 -4.18 13.27 13.24
N LEU A 52 -3.44 13.07 12.15
CA LEU A 52 -2.31 13.87 11.69
C LEU A 52 -1.75 13.14 10.48
N GLY A 53 -1.96 13.72 9.30
CA GLY A 53 -1.42 13.28 8.03
C GLY A 53 0.11 13.38 7.97
N VAL A 54 0.79 12.59 8.79
CA VAL A 54 2.17 12.23 8.47
C VAL A 54 2.03 11.25 7.32
N GLU A 55 2.30 11.73 6.11
CA GLU A 55 2.63 10.82 5.02
C GLU A 55 3.82 9.99 5.51
N GLU A 56 3.52 8.75 5.88
CA GLU A 56 4.47 7.73 6.29
C GLU A 56 5.39 7.41 5.11
N SER A 57 6.37 8.29 4.90
CA SER A 57 7.45 8.09 3.94
C SER A 57 8.51 7.21 4.58
N GLU A 58 8.93 6.18 3.87
CA GLU A 58 10.08 5.40 4.29
C GLU A 58 11.34 6.29 4.25
N PRO A 59 12.22 6.22 5.25
CA PRO A 59 13.50 6.91 5.19
C PRO A 59 14.31 6.37 4.01
N VAL A 60 14.86 7.28 3.20
CA VAL A 60 15.68 6.94 2.03
C VAL A 60 17.10 7.46 2.17
N ILE A 61 18.06 6.71 1.63
CA ILE A 61 19.45 7.11 1.51
C ILE A 61 19.70 7.47 0.04
N SER A 62 20.12 8.71 -0.21
CA SER A 62 20.37 9.24 -1.55
C SER A 62 21.83 9.07 -1.97
N TYR A 63 22.01 8.53 -3.17
CA TYR A 63 23.26 8.48 -3.91
C TYR A 63 23.14 9.32 -5.19
N VAL A 64 24.22 9.43 -5.95
CA VAL A 64 24.25 10.20 -7.21
C VAL A 64 23.32 9.59 -8.26
N ASP A 65 23.28 8.27 -8.33
CA ASP A 65 22.60 7.49 -9.37
C ASP A 65 21.31 6.82 -8.88
N ARG A 66 21.03 6.83 -7.57
CA ARG A 66 19.88 6.13 -7.00
C ARG A 66 19.49 6.63 -5.62
N GLN A 67 18.28 6.29 -5.20
CA GLN A 67 17.85 6.31 -3.81
C GLN A 67 17.52 4.89 -3.37
N VAL A 68 17.85 4.55 -2.12
CA VAL A 68 17.55 3.25 -1.54
C VAL A 68 16.72 3.40 -0.27
N SER A 69 15.82 2.47 0.00
CA SER A 69 15.12 2.39 1.28
C SER A 69 16.13 2.09 2.39
N ALA A 70 16.12 2.88 3.46
CA ALA A 70 16.96 2.62 4.63
C ALA A 70 16.49 1.38 5.43
N GLN A 71 15.28 0.87 5.15
CA GLN A 71 14.71 -0.29 5.82
C GLN A 71 15.08 -1.59 5.10
N SER A 72 14.81 -1.68 3.80
CA SER A 72 15.03 -2.90 3.02
C SER A 72 16.36 -2.91 2.26
N GLY A 73 16.99 -1.75 2.06
CA GLY A 73 18.14 -1.60 1.16
C GLY A 73 17.81 -1.66 -0.33
N ALA A 74 16.54 -1.85 -0.69
CA ALA A 74 16.09 -1.89 -2.08
C ALA A 74 16.14 -0.49 -2.72
N ILE A 75 16.39 -0.44 -4.03
CA ILE A 75 16.33 0.79 -4.82
C ILE A 75 14.87 1.24 -4.92
N VAL A 76 14.60 2.46 -4.45
CA VAL A 76 13.30 3.12 -4.56
C VAL A 76 13.26 4.14 -5.70
N ALA A 77 14.42 4.64 -6.13
CA ALA A 77 14.54 5.42 -7.36
C ALA A 77 15.88 5.14 -8.03
N TRP A 78 15.90 4.88 -9.33
CA TRP A 78 17.12 4.68 -10.12
C TRP A 78 17.20 5.72 -11.24
N TYR A 79 18.19 6.60 -11.17
CA TYR A 79 18.44 7.64 -12.15
C TYR A 79 19.43 7.13 -13.21
N ASN A 80 19.02 7.18 -14.47
CA ASN A 80 19.83 6.84 -15.64
C ASN A 80 20.60 5.50 -15.53
N PRO A 81 19.91 4.36 -15.31
CA PRO A 81 20.56 3.05 -15.34
C PRO A 81 21.17 2.72 -16.71
N ASP A 82 20.64 3.30 -17.79
CA ASP A 82 21.12 3.16 -19.17
C ASP A 82 21.24 1.69 -19.64
N VAL A 83 20.23 0.88 -19.30
CA VAL A 83 20.17 -0.54 -19.64
C VAL A 83 19.33 -0.75 -20.90
N ALA A 84 19.92 -1.37 -21.92
CA ALA A 84 19.21 -1.73 -23.15
C ALA A 84 18.23 -2.88 -22.92
N VAL A 85 17.05 -2.77 -23.52
CA VAL A 85 15.97 -3.77 -23.44
C VAL A 85 15.48 -4.12 -24.84
N THR A 86 15.01 -5.35 -25.03
CA THR A 86 14.75 -5.94 -26.35
C THR A 86 13.35 -6.55 -26.48
N GLY A 87 12.49 -6.39 -25.47
CA GLY A 87 11.11 -6.85 -25.51
C GLY A 87 10.32 -6.26 -26.69
N ALA A 88 9.38 -7.04 -27.22
CA ALA A 88 8.55 -6.65 -28.36
C ALA A 88 7.53 -5.53 -28.05
N THR A 89 7.21 -5.34 -26.77
CA THR A 89 6.32 -4.28 -26.28
C THR A 89 7.00 -3.54 -25.13
N ALA A 90 6.55 -2.31 -24.84
CA ALA A 90 7.06 -1.55 -23.69
C ALA A 90 6.87 -2.31 -22.37
N GLU A 91 5.75 -3.03 -22.20
CA GLU A 91 5.54 -3.89 -21.05
C GLU A 91 6.58 -5.02 -20.98
N ALA A 92 6.82 -5.73 -22.10
CA ALA A 92 7.80 -6.81 -22.13
C ALA A 92 9.23 -6.29 -21.85
N GLN A 93 9.57 -5.10 -22.36
CA GLN A 93 10.83 -4.41 -22.08
C GLN A 93 10.97 -4.07 -20.60
N ALA A 94 9.93 -3.51 -19.98
CA ALA A 94 9.94 -3.18 -18.57
C ALA A 94 10.03 -4.45 -17.69
N ARG A 95 9.26 -5.50 -18.01
CA ARG A 95 9.34 -6.80 -17.30
C ARG A 95 10.72 -7.45 -17.45
N GLN A 96 11.34 -7.38 -18.63
CA GLN A 96 12.71 -7.85 -18.84
C GLN A 96 13.70 -7.15 -17.89
N PHE A 97 13.62 -5.82 -17.80
CA PHE A 97 14.47 -5.06 -16.89
C PHE A 97 14.22 -5.42 -15.42
N LEU A 98 12.95 -5.41 -14.98
CA LEU A 98 12.59 -5.70 -13.58
C LEU A 98 13.01 -7.12 -13.16
N SER A 99 12.84 -8.11 -14.04
CA SER A 99 13.25 -9.49 -13.78
C SER A 99 14.78 -9.61 -13.64
N ALA A 100 15.54 -8.90 -14.48
CA ALA A 100 17.00 -8.89 -14.43
C ALA A 100 17.55 -8.18 -13.16
N HIS A 101 16.80 -7.22 -12.62
CA HIS A 101 17.20 -6.36 -11.49
C HIS A 101 16.39 -6.61 -10.22
N GLN A 102 15.75 -7.79 -10.09
CA GLN A 102 14.84 -8.08 -8.99
C GLN A 102 15.48 -7.92 -7.61
N ALA A 103 16.75 -8.30 -7.45
CA ALA A 103 17.44 -8.24 -6.17
C ALA A 103 17.74 -6.81 -5.74
N GLU A 104 18.15 -5.94 -6.68
CA GLU A 104 18.40 -4.53 -6.36
C GLU A 104 17.09 -3.78 -6.04
N LEU A 105 15.99 -4.18 -6.67
CA LEU A 105 14.66 -3.58 -6.48
C LEU A 105 13.84 -4.22 -5.35
N GLY A 106 14.37 -5.27 -4.71
CA GLY A 106 13.70 -5.99 -3.62
C GLY A 106 12.44 -6.74 -4.05
N LEU A 107 12.33 -7.18 -5.30
CA LEU A 107 11.15 -7.87 -5.83
C LEU A 107 11.10 -9.32 -5.34
N ALA A 108 9.88 -9.86 -5.15
CA ALA A 108 9.67 -11.20 -4.60
C ALA A 108 10.27 -12.34 -5.45
N GLY A 109 10.38 -12.15 -6.76
CA GLY A 109 10.86 -13.16 -7.68
C GLY A 109 11.06 -12.64 -9.11
N PRO A 110 11.82 -13.36 -9.94
CA PRO A 110 12.10 -12.94 -11.32
C PRO A 110 10.89 -13.12 -12.25
N ASP A 111 9.87 -13.86 -11.83
CA ASP A 111 8.61 -14.04 -12.55
C ASP A 111 7.66 -12.84 -12.41
N LEU A 112 7.91 -11.96 -11.43
CA LEU A 112 7.12 -10.76 -11.16
C LEU A 112 5.62 -11.08 -11.00
N ALA A 113 5.31 -12.23 -10.41
CA ALA A 113 3.95 -12.77 -10.33
C ALA A 113 2.99 -11.90 -9.51
N ASP A 114 3.53 -11.05 -8.64
CA ASP A 114 2.81 -10.09 -7.82
C ASP A 114 2.68 -8.71 -8.46
N LEU A 115 3.17 -8.50 -9.69
CA LEU A 115 3.09 -7.24 -10.42
C LEU A 115 2.14 -7.31 -11.62
N GLU A 116 1.06 -6.55 -11.55
CA GLU A 116 0.13 -6.38 -12.66
C GLU A 116 0.31 -5.02 -13.35
N LEU A 117 0.13 -4.99 -14.67
CA LEU A 117 0.20 -3.75 -15.44
C LEU A 117 -0.95 -2.82 -15.02
N LYS A 118 -0.60 -1.60 -14.59
CA LYS A 118 -1.56 -0.56 -14.25
C LYS A 118 -1.77 0.44 -15.39
N ALA A 119 -0.69 0.88 -16.02
CA ALA A 119 -0.78 1.88 -17.09
C ALA A 119 0.47 1.87 -17.98
N ILE A 120 0.27 2.23 -19.25
CA ILE A 120 1.34 2.58 -20.18
C ILE A 120 1.07 4.00 -20.64
N ARG A 121 2.06 4.88 -20.51
CA ARG A 121 1.98 6.27 -20.94
C ARG A 121 3.13 6.60 -21.87
N GLU A 122 2.79 6.91 -23.11
CA GLU A 122 3.75 7.44 -24.08
C GLU A 122 3.95 8.93 -23.88
N GLY A 123 5.16 9.40 -24.15
CA GLY A 123 5.53 10.80 -24.01
C GLY A 123 6.65 11.21 -24.97
N LEU A 124 7.01 12.49 -24.90
CA LEU A 124 8.00 13.07 -25.80
C LEU A 124 9.42 12.55 -25.59
N THR A 125 9.75 11.87 -24.48
CA THR A 125 11.10 11.32 -24.21
C THR A 125 11.15 9.80 -24.30
N GLY A 126 10.01 9.13 -24.39
CA GLY A 126 9.90 7.69 -24.27
C GLY A 126 8.56 7.25 -23.69
N THR A 127 8.51 6.02 -23.21
CA THR A 127 7.32 5.38 -22.66
C THR A 127 7.54 5.03 -21.19
N THR A 128 6.58 5.36 -20.34
CA THR A 128 6.55 4.95 -18.94
C THR A 128 5.55 3.82 -18.76
N VAL A 129 6.03 2.69 -18.26
CA VAL A 129 5.22 1.52 -17.90
C VAL A 129 5.10 1.47 -16.39
N ARG A 130 3.86 1.39 -15.89
CA ARG A 130 3.60 1.34 -14.46
C ARG A 130 2.92 0.03 -14.09
N PHE A 131 3.46 -0.62 -13.07
CA PHE A 131 2.92 -1.82 -12.44
C PHE A 131 2.40 -1.50 -11.04
N ARG A 132 1.43 -2.29 -10.57
CA ARG A 132 0.95 -2.28 -9.20
C ARG A 132 1.23 -3.63 -8.56
N GLN A 133 1.65 -3.61 -7.30
CA GLN A 133 1.85 -4.81 -6.51
C GLN A 133 0.53 -5.36 -5.96
N TYR A 134 0.39 -6.68 -6.00
CA TYR A 134 -0.74 -7.43 -5.46
C TYR A 134 -0.25 -8.55 -4.53
N LEU A 135 -0.94 -8.74 -3.42
CA LEU A 135 -0.73 -9.87 -2.54
C LEU A 135 -2.00 -10.70 -2.51
N ALA A 136 -1.91 -11.96 -2.95
CA ALA A 136 -3.06 -12.87 -3.07
C ALA A 136 -4.27 -12.26 -3.83
N GLY A 137 -3.99 -11.48 -4.89
CA GLY A 137 -5.01 -10.81 -5.70
C GLY A 137 -5.58 -9.51 -5.10
N ILE A 138 -5.04 -9.04 -3.97
CA ILE A 138 -5.46 -7.80 -3.32
C ILE A 138 -4.39 -6.72 -3.57
N PRO A 139 -4.76 -5.52 -4.05
CA PRO A 139 -3.78 -4.47 -4.33
C PRO A 139 -3.11 -3.98 -3.05
N VAL A 140 -1.79 -3.85 -3.08
CA VAL A 140 -1.01 -3.28 -1.98
C VAL A 140 -1.08 -1.75 -2.06
N TYR A 141 -1.40 -1.11 -0.93
CA TYR A 141 -1.64 0.32 -0.82
C TYR A 141 -0.40 1.11 -1.23
N LYS A 142 -0.57 1.98 -2.23
CA LYS A 142 0.47 2.83 -2.85
C LYS A 142 1.70 2.10 -3.42
N ALA A 143 1.76 0.77 -3.43
CA ALA A 143 2.92 0.02 -3.90
C ALA A 143 2.90 -0.15 -5.42
N GLU A 144 3.63 0.72 -6.11
CA GLU A 144 3.72 0.77 -7.57
C GLU A 144 5.18 0.86 -8.01
N ILE A 145 5.45 0.36 -9.21
CA ILE A 145 6.76 0.50 -9.87
C ILE A 145 6.53 1.15 -11.23
N ALA A 146 7.24 2.23 -11.52
CA ALA A 146 7.25 2.89 -12.80
C ALA A 146 8.62 2.76 -13.46
N VAL A 147 8.65 2.29 -14.71
CA VAL A 147 9.86 2.13 -15.52
C VAL A 147 9.73 3.03 -16.74
N HIS A 148 10.68 3.94 -16.94
CA HIS A 148 10.77 4.79 -18.12
C HIS A 148 11.78 4.23 -19.12
N ILE A 149 11.32 4.03 -20.36
CA ILE A 149 12.09 3.51 -21.48
C ILE A 149 12.15 4.59 -22.56
N ASN A 150 13.35 4.99 -22.96
CA ASN A 150 13.54 6.00 -24.01
C ASN A 150 13.33 5.40 -25.43
N ARG A 151 13.42 6.24 -26.47
CA ARG A 151 13.24 5.80 -27.87
C ARG A 151 14.33 4.86 -28.41
N ASP A 152 15.47 4.80 -27.73
CA ASP A 152 16.56 3.89 -28.08
C ASP A 152 16.41 2.52 -27.38
N ASN A 153 15.22 2.24 -26.81
CA ASN A 153 14.92 1.05 -26.02
C ASN A 153 15.89 0.88 -24.84
N ARG A 154 16.13 1.97 -24.09
CA ARG A 154 16.94 1.96 -22.88
C ARG A 154 16.13 2.42 -21.69
N VAL A 155 16.24 1.68 -20.58
CA VAL A 155 15.68 2.11 -19.30
C VAL A 155 16.52 3.26 -18.78
N THR A 156 15.85 4.37 -18.49
CA THR A 156 16.49 5.65 -18.12
C THR A 156 16.01 6.18 -16.78
N PHE A 157 14.90 5.68 -16.26
CA PHE A 157 14.44 6.00 -14.92
C PHE A 157 13.57 4.87 -14.36
N VAL A 158 13.73 4.60 -13.08
CA VAL A 158 12.87 3.68 -12.32
C VAL A 158 12.46 4.36 -11.03
N ASP A 159 11.18 4.29 -10.70
CA ASP A 159 10.62 4.70 -9.42
C ASP A 159 9.87 3.51 -8.84
N SER A 160 10.11 3.20 -7.57
CA SER A 160 9.58 2.02 -6.90
C SER A 160 9.16 2.37 -5.48
N SER A 161 7.89 2.07 -5.21
CA SER A 161 7.30 2.06 -3.87
C SER A 161 6.88 0.63 -3.49
N TYR A 162 7.49 -0.37 -4.15
CA TYR A 162 7.26 -1.78 -3.90
C TYR A 162 7.54 -2.14 -2.43
N ARG A 163 6.69 -2.99 -1.86
CA ARG A 163 6.84 -3.46 -0.48
C ARG A 163 7.38 -4.89 -0.47
N PRO A 164 8.66 -5.10 -0.10
CA PRO A 164 9.22 -6.45 0.00
C PRO A 164 8.68 -7.19 1.23
N ASP A 165 8.84 -8.51 1.23
CA ASP A 165 8.62 -9.39 2.39
C ASP A 165 7.25 -9.27 3.09
N LEU A 166 6.21 -8.93 2.33
CA LEU A 166 4.85 -8.82 2.86
C LEU A 166 4.38 -10.16 3.43
N GLN A 167 4.04 -10.17 4.71
CA GLN A 167 3.46 -11.32 5.39
C GLN A 167 2.03 -10.99 5.78
N LEU A 168 1.08 -11.37 4.93
CA LEU A 168 -0.32 -11.32 5.30
C LEU A 168 -0.74 -12.67 5.87
N ALA A 169 -1.09 -12.70 7.16
CA ALA A 169 -1.94 -13.77 7.66
C ALA A 169 -3.28 -13.66 6.93
N LEU A 170 -3.48 -14.51 5.90
CA LEU A 170 -4.65 -14.57 5.02
C LEU A 170 -5.92 -14.87 5.82
N ASN A 171 -6.40 -13.86 6.54
CA ASN A 171 -7.66 -13.89 7.25
C ASN A 171 -8.67 -13.17 6.37
N ALA A 172 -9.80 -13.81 6.10
CA ALA A 172 -10.89 -13.19 5.36
C ALA A 172 -11.36 -11.89 6.07
N PRO A 173 -11.79 -10.87 5.31
CA PRO A 173 -12.45 -9.72 5.90
C PRO A 173 -13.67 -10.19 6.70
N VAL A 174 -13.86 -9.65 7.89
CA VAL A 174 -14.98 -10.02 8.78
C VAL A 174 -16.15 -9.07 8.60
N LEU A 175 -15.85 -7.82 8.23
CA LEU A 175 -16.86 -6.77 8.05
C LEU A 175 -17.28 -6.65 6.60
N ASP A 176 -18.56 -6.31 6.41
CA ASP A 176 -19.11 -5.99 5.11
C ASP A 176 -18.64 -4.59 4.65
N GLN A 177 -18.25 -4.49 3.37
CA GLN A 177 -17.71 -3.28 2.77
C GLN A 177 -18.67 -2.09 2.85
N ALA A 178 -19.97 -2.30 2.58
CA ALA A 178 -20.95 -1.23 2.59
C ALA A 178 -21.19 -0.70 4.01
N SER A 179 -21.15 -1.59 5.00
CA SER A 179 -21.27 -1.25 6.42
C SER A 179 -20.11 -0.38 6.91
N VAL A 180 -18.87 -0.72 6.54
CA VAL A 180 -17.68 0.08 6.89
C VAL A 180 -17.72 1.45 6.20
N ARG A 181 -18.12 1.52 4.92
CA ARG A 181 -18.32 2.78 4.20
C ARG A 181 -19.38 3.66 4.86
N GLN A 182 -20.52 3.10 5.27
CA GLN A 182 -21.58 3.87 5.93
C GLN A 182 -21.13 4.42 7.29
N ALA A 183 -20.39 3.62 8.07
CA ALA A 183 -19.78 4.08 9.31
C ALA A 183 -18.79 5.22 9.07
N ALA A 184 -18.00 5.15 7.99
CA ALA A 184 -17.03 6.19 7.63
C ALA A 184 -17.72 7.51 7.25
N MET A 185 -18.82 7.46 6.49
CA MET A 185 -19.59 8.68 6.16
C MET A 185 -20.20 9.31 7.41
N THR A 186 -20.68 8.47 8.34
CA THR A 186 -21.19 8.92 9.64
C THR A 186 -20.08 9.56 10.49
N PHE A 187 -18.89 8.96 10.50
CA PHE A 187 -17.72 9.48 11.20
C PHE A 187 -17.28 10.85 10.65
N LEU A 188 -17.23 11.01 9.32
CA LEU A 188 -16.91 12.30 8.69
C LEU A 188 -18.03 13.34 8.78
N SER A 189 -19.24 12.95 9.23
CA SER A 189 -20.45 13.75 9.01
C SER A 189 -20.64 14.15 7.54
N ALA A 190 -20.18 13.29 6.62
CA ALA A 190 -20.18 13.56 5.19
C ALA A 190 -21.58 13.36 4.61
N THR A 191 -22.06 14.37 3.90
CA THR A 191 -23.41 14.37 3.31
C THR A 191 -23.33 14.29 1.79
N ALA A 192 -24.16 13.42 1.21
CA ALA A 192 -24.32 13.29 -0.23
C ALA A 192 -24.90 14.57 -0.87
N PRO A 193 -24.68 14.83 -2.17
CA PRO A 193 -24.01 13.95 -3.15
C PRO A 193 -22.47 14.00 -3.07
N PHE A 194 -21.84 12.89 -3.42
CA PHE A 194 -20.39 12.77 -3.60
C PHE A 194 -20.06 12.75 -5.10
N SER A 195 -19.04 13.49 -5.53
CA SER A 195 -18.60 13.49 -6.94
C SER A 195 -17.74 12.26 -7.26
N TYR A 196 -17.15 11.65 -6.24
CA TYR A 196 -16.43 10.38 -6.29
C TYR A 196 -16.68 9.61 -4.99
N ASP A 197 -16.92 8.31 -5.10
CA ASP A 197 -17.09 7.41 -3.96
C ASP A 197 -16.63 6.02 -4.38
N GLN A 198 -15.53 5.57 -3.79
CA GLN A 198 -15.01 4.24 -3.98
C GLN A 198 -14.61 3.64 -2.63
N THR A 199 -15.04 2.40 -2.41
CA THR A 199 -14.48 1.56 -1.35
C THR A 199 -13.88 0.31 -1.99
N ALA A 200 -12.67 -0.07 -1.58
CA ALA A 200 -11.99 -1.26 -2.07
C ALA A 200 -11.13 -1.90 -0.98
N LEU A 201 -10.92 -3.21 -1.07
CA LEU A 201 -10.01 -3.93 -0.20
C LEU A 201 -8.56 -3.67 -0.64
N THR A 202 -7.66 -3.44 0.32
CA THR A 202 -6.24 -3.20 0.07
C THR A 202 -5.39 -3.84 1.17
N VAL A 203 -4.13 -4.16 0.84
CA VAL A 203 -3.12 -4.54 1.82
C VAL A 203 -2.32 -3.30 2.19
N TYR A 204 -2.35 -2.92 3.46
CA TYR A 204 -1.53 -1.86 4.00
C TYR A 204 -0.29 -2.44 4.66
N ASP A 205 0.88 -1.86 4.42
CA ASP A 205 2.08 -2.20 5.16
C ASP A 205 2.77 -0.95 5.67
N PHE A 206 3.13 -0.97 6.95
CA PHE A 206 3.92 0.06 7.58
C PHE A 206 4.82 -0.53 8.67
N ASN A 207 6.12 -0.24 8.60
CA ASN A 207 7.14 -0.72 9.53
C ASN A 207 7.05 -2.25 9.77
N GLY A 208 6.81 -3.03 8.71
CA GLY A 208 6.69 -4.49 8.76
C GLY A 208 5.40 -5.01 9.39
N THR A 209 4.44 -4.12 9.71
CA THR A 209 3.08 -4.50 10.12
C THR A 209 2.15 -4.45 8.93
N THR A 210 1.85 -5.63 8.38
CA THR A 210 0.89 -5.77 7.28
C THR A 210 -0.54 -5.92 7.80
N ARG A 211 -1.48 -5.16 7.24
CA ARG A 211 -2.91 -5.16 7.59
C ARG A 211 -3.77 -5.35 6.34
N LEU A 212 -4.86 -6.10 6.49
CA LEU A 212 -5.92 -6.10 5.49
C LEU A 212 -6.89 -4.96 5.81
N ALA A 213 -7.12 -4.05 4.88
CA ALA A 213 -7.89 -2.84 5.12
C ALA A 213 -8.88 -2.52 4.00
N TYR A 214 -9.96 -1.82 4.33
CA TYR A 214 -10.79 -1.11 3.37
C TYR A 214 -10.23 0.29 3.15
N GLN A 215 -9.94 0.62 1.90
CA GLN A 215 -9.63 1.97 1.44
C GLN A 215 -10.92 2.61 0.94
N ILE A 216 -11.35 3.67 1.62
CA ILE A 216 -12.54 4.45 1.29
C ILE A 216 -12.04 5.80 0.78
N ARG A 217 -12.43 6.17 -0.44
CA ARG A 217 -12.09 7.44 -1.06
C ARG A 217 -13.36 8.15 -1.48
N VAL A 218 -13.56 9.35 -0.95
CA VAL A 218 -14.78 10.13 -1.17
C VAL A 218 -14.42 11.59 -1.41
N GLU A 219 -14.98 12.14 -2.49
CA GLU A 219 -14.95 13.58 -2.76
C GLU A 219 -16.27 14.16 -2.27
N ALA A 220 -16.23 14.86 -1.14
CA ALA A 220 -17.40 15.42 -0.46
C ALA A 220 -17.42 16.95 -0.57
N SER A 221 -18.63 17.51 -0.64
CA SER A 221 -18.85 18.97 -0.55
C SER A 221 -19.08 19.44 0.88
N SER A 222 -19.49 18.53 1.78
CA SER A 222 -19.67 18.79 3.20
C SER A 222 -19.35 17.53 4.01
N PRO A 223 -18.26 17.53 4.83
CA PRO A 223 -17.20 18.54 4.79
C PRO A 223 -16.53 18.54 3.41
N ALA A 224 -16.22 19.73 2.89
CA ALA A 224 -15.47 19.84 1.65
C ALA A 224 -14.15 19.07 1.81
N GLY A 225 -13.74 18.29 0.81
CA GLY A 225 -12.46 17.59 0.85
C GLY A 225 -12.38 16.37 -0.04
N SER A 226 -11.14 15.93 -0.29
CA SER A 226 -10.80 14.69 -0.97
C SER A 226 -10.38 13.68 0.10
N TRP A 227 -11.36 13.02 0.69
CA TRP A 227 -11.15 12.19 1.86
C TRP A 227 -10.67 10.80 1.47
N GLU A 228 -9.59 10.33 2.10
CA GLU A 228 -9.13 8.95 2.10
C GLU A 228 -9.12 8.40 3.53
N ILE A 229 -9.81 7.28 3.74
CA ILE A 229 -9.86 6.57 5.01
C ILE A 229 -9.37 5.14 4.80
N LEU A 230 -8.48 4.68 5.70
CA LEU A 230 -8.13 3.27 5.82
C LEU A 230 -8.72 2.71 7.12
N ALA A 231 -9.53 1.66 6.96
CA ALA A 231 -10.18 0.94 8.04
C ALA A 231 -9.70 -0.51 8.07
N ASP A 232 -9.35 -1.06 9.22
CA ASP A 232 -9.02 -2.49 9.34
C ASP A 232 -10.23 -3.36 8.92
N ALA A 233 -10.01 -4.31 8.02
CA ALA A 233 -11.08 -5.10 7.40
C ALA A 233 -11.70 -6.15 8.35
N ARG A 234 -11.12 -6.34 9.55
CA ARG A 234 -11.63 -7.25 10.57
C ARG A 234 -12.26 -6.51 11.74
N THR A 235 -11.62 -5.44 12.23
CA THR A 235 -12.09 -4.70 13.42
C THR A 235 -12.94 -3.49 13.05
N GLY A 236 -12.77 -2.92 11.86
CA GLY A 236 -13.40 -1.67 11.45
C GLY A 236 -12.73 -0.44 12.03
N GLU A 237 -11.59 -0.60 12.72
CA GLU A 237 -10.81 0.49 13.29
C GLU A 237 -10.23 1.37 12.18
N TYR A 238 -10.51 2.67 12.24
CA TYR A 238 -9.84 3.66 11.40
C TYR A 238 -8.46 3.95 11.94
N PHE A 239 -7.44 3.63 11.16
CA PHE A 239 -6.05 3.91 11.52
C PHE A 239 -5.41 4.98 10.65
N LYS A 240 -6.10 5.40 9.57
CA LYS A 240 -5.70 6.55 8.74
C LYS A 240 -6.92 7.29 8.22
N VAL A 241 -6.91 8.61 8.35
CA VAL A 241 -7.88 9.53 7.75
C VAL A 241 -7.10 10.72 7.21
N THR A 242 -7.23 11.01 5.92
CA THR A 242 -6.47 12.06 5.25
C THR A 242 -7.38 12.83 4.31
N ASP A 243 -7.28 14.15 4.34
CA ASP A 243 -7.83 15.01 3.29
C ASP A 243 -6.72 15.37 2.32
N HIS A 244 -6.87 14.96 1.06
CA HIS A 244 -5.94 15.25 -0.03
C HIS A 244 -6.29 16.56 -0.76
N ALA A 245 -7.36 17.26 -0.35
CA ALA A 245 -7.69 18.55 -0.93
C ALA A 245 -6.57 19.56 -0.64
N THR A 246 -5.93 20.04 -1.70
CA THR A 246 -5.00 21.16 -1.61
C THR A 246 -5.81 22.45 -1.58
N TYR A 247 -6.14 22.94 -0.38
CA TYR A 247 -6.73 24.26 -0.25
C TYR A 247 -5.65 25.32 -0.42
N ASN A 248 -5.84 26.23 -1.37
CA ASN A 248 -5.22 27.54 -1.28
C ASN A 248 -5.85 28.23 -0.07
N VAL A 249 -5.17 28.19 1.08
CA VAL A 249 -5.50 29.07 2.20
C VAL A 249 -5.10 30.47 1.75
N VAL A 250 -6.06 31.21 1.18
CA VAL A 250 -5.88 32.65 0.95
C VAL A 250 -5.91 33.29 2.32
N TYR A 251 -4.75 33.73 2.81
CA TYR A 251 -4.67 34.56 4.00
C TYR A 251 -5.27 35.92 3.65
N VAL A 252 -6.53 36.13 4.02
CA VAL A 252 -7.13 37.46 4.02
C VAL A 252 -6.88 38.05 5.41
N ASP A 253 -5.90 38.95 5.52
CA ASP A 253 -5.67 39.71 6.75
C ASP A 253 -6.82 40.71 6.95
N ASN A 254 -7.81 40.33 7.75
CA ASN A 254 -8.96 41.17 8.10
C ASN A 254 -8.93 41.65 9.55
N GLY A 255 -7.74 41.81 10.16
CA GLY A 255 -7.57 42.65 11.36
C GLY A 255 -8.42 42.31 12.60
N GLY A 256 -8.98 41.11 12.71
CA GLY A 256 -9.76 40.67 13.86
C GLY A 256 -10.44 39.33 13.59
N ASP A 257 -10.16 38.37 14.47
CA ASP A 257 -10.71 37.00 14.56
C ASP A 257 -10.38 36.04 13.39
N PHE A 258 -9.55 35.05 13.71
CA PHE A 258 -9.10 34.00 12.80
C PHE A 258 -10.18 32.95 12.61
N GLU A 259 -10.85 32.94 11.46
CA GLU A 259 -11.58 31.76 10.95
C GLU A 259 -10.90 31.25 9.67
N GLY A 260 -10.19 30.13 9.77
CA GLY A 260 -9.65 29.41 8.63
C GLY A 260 -10.78 28.74 7.85
N GLY A 261 -11.35 29.45 6.87
CA GLY A 261 -12.37 28.92 5.97
C GLY A 261 -11.79 28.52 4.62
N VAL A 262 -12.17 27.33 4.13
CA VAL A 262 -12.02 26.97 2.72
C VAL A 262 -12.94 27.89 1.91
N SER A 263 -12.37 28.84 1.18
CA SER A 263 -13.13 29.65 0.23
C SER A 263 -13.25 28.90 -1.09
N VAL A 264 -14.40 28.30 -1.34
CA VAL A 264 -14.78 27.86 -2.69
C VAL A 264 -15.15 29.13 -3.46
N VAL A 265 -14.25 29.60 -4.32
CA VAL A 265 -14.51 30.75 -5.19
C VAL A 265 -14.88 30.26 -6.59
N ASP A 266 -15.87 30.90 -7.22
CA ASP A 266 -16.12 30.72 -8.64
C ASP A 266 -14.91 31.26 -9.42
N GLY A 267 -14.20 30.37 -10.11
CA GLY A 267 -13.07 30.72 -10.96
C GLY A 267 -13.46 30.66 -12.43
N THR A 268 -13.28 31.76 -13.16
CA THR A 268 -13.27 31.73 -14.62
C THR A 268 -11.85 31.47 -15.11
N GLY A 269 -11.64 30.34 -15.79
CA GLY A 269 -10.36 29.99 -16.41
C GLY A 269 -10.43 30.16 -17.93
N MET A 270 -9.38 30.71 -18.54
CA MET A 270 -9.23 30.67 -19.99
C MET A 270 -8.82 29.25 -20.38
N VAL A 271 -9.62 28.58 -21.21
CA VAL A 271 -9.24 27.32 -21.84
C VAL A 271 -8.35 27.65 -23.03
N PHE A 272 -7.17 27.05 -23.12
CA PHE A 272 -6.32 27.16 -24.30
C PHE A 272 -7.04 26.50 -25.48
N ASP A 273 -7.43 27.29 -26.47
CA ASP A 273 -7.92 26.79 -27.76
C ASP A 273 -6.70 26.31 -28.57
N PRO A 274 -6.55 24.99 -28.80
CA PRO A 274 -5.37 24.44 -29.47
C PRO A 274 -5.33 24.73 -30.98
N ASP A 275 -6.28 25.49 -31.54
CA ASP A 275 -6.28 25.90 -32.94
C ASP A 275 -6.00 27.41 -33.14
N PRO A 276 -4.72 27.81 -33.14
CA PRO A 276 -4.34 29.20 -33.41
C PRO A 276 -4.51 29.61 -34.88
N LEU A 277 -4.73 28.66 -35.80
CA LEU A 277 -4.77 28.94 -37.24
C LEU A 277 -6.18 29.29 -37.71
N THR A 278 -7.19 28.59 -37.19
CA THR A 278 -8.60 28.86 -37.52
C THR A 278 -9.09 30.17 -36.89
N SER A 279 -8.62 30.49 -35.68
CA SER A 279 -8.94 31.76 -35.01
C SER A 279 -8.20 32.97 -35.60
N GLY A 280 -7.04 32.76 -36.22
CA GLY A 280 -6.22 33.80 -36.84
C GLY A 280 -6.54 34.14 -38.30
N THR A 281 -7.46 33.42 -38.96
CA THR A 281 -7.72 33.53 -40.42
C THR A 281 -6.44 33.50 -41.27
N ALA A 282 -5.43 32.73 -40.85
CA ALA A 282 -4.22 32.54 -41.63
C ALA A 282 -4.45 31.41 -42.66
N THR A 283 -4.30 31.72 -43.94
CA THR A 283 -4.34 30.71 -45.01
C THR A 283 -3.06 29.88 -45.04
N TYR A 284 -3.22 28.57 -45.30
CA TYR A 284 -2.16 27.58 -45.47
C TYR A 284 -1.05 28.00 -46.45
#